data_AF-A0AAE2CLH5-F1
#
_entry.id   AF-A0AAE2CLH5-F1
#
_cell.length_a   1.000
_cell.length_b   1.000
_cell.length_c   1.000
_cell.angle_alpha   90.00
_cell.angle_beta   90.00
_cell.angle_gamma   90.00
#
_symmetry.space_group_name_H-M   'P 1'
#
loop_
_entity.id
_entity.type
_entity.pdbx_description
1 polymer ?
#
loop_
_entity_poly.entity_id
_entity_poly.type
_entity_poly.pdbx_seq_one_letter_code
_entity_poly.pdbx_strand_id
1 'polypeptide(L)'
;MSNRTTSSSTRRGTTYASSSDSPFQNCNCGEPVVMRISWTSANLGRRFRGCSGIKGFYCGIFEWIDPPMCPRAMEIIPGLLKRISCSDAKLKELNEQLANVESR
;
A
#
# COMPACT_ATOMS: atom_id res chain seq x y z
N MET A 1 -0.78 -34.94 -50.17
CA MET A 1 -0.43 -33.56 -50.55
C MET A 1 0.13 -32.86 -49.32
N SER A 2 1.44 -32.89 -49.18
CA SER A 2 2.18 -32.27 -48.10
C SER A 2 2.49 -30.83 -48.48
N ASN A 3 2.03 -29.84 -47.71
CA ASN A 3 2.53 -28.48 -47.83
C ASN A 3 3.09 -28.01 -46.48
N ARG A 4 4.43 -27.97 -46.44
CA ARG A 4 5.23 -27.17 -45.51
C ARG A 4 5.28 -25.76 -46.11
N THR A 5 5.00 -24.74 -45.31
CA THR A 5 5.46 -23.38 -45.60
C THR A 5 5.87 -22.69 -44.30
N THR A 6 7.17 -22.49 -44.14
CA THR A 6 7.81 -21.61 -43.17
C THR A 6 7.65 -20.16 -43.62
N SER A 7 7.36 -19.23 -42.70
CA SER A 7 7.66 -17.80 -42.84
C SER A 7 7.80 -17.15 -41.47
N SER A 8 8.89 -16.39 -41.33
CA SER A 8 9.48 -15.85 -40.11
C SER A 8 8.82 -14.56 -39.60
N SER A 9 8.97 -14.32 -38.29
CA SER A 9 9.13 -13.05 -37.55
C SER A 9 8.17 -11.89 -37.89
N THR A 10 7.45 -11.32 -36.92
CA THR A 10 8.02 -10.23 -36.09
C THR A 10 7.34 -10.20 -34.72
N ARG A 11 8.16 -10.22 -33.66
CA ARG A 11 7.73 -9.95 -32.29
C ARG A 11 7.17 -8.53 -32.24
N ARG A 12 5.85 -8.37 -32.12
CA ARG A 12 5.29 -7.11 -31.62
C ARG A 12 5.46 -7.10 -30.12
N GLY A 13 6.65 -6.70 -29.70
CA GLY A 13 6.86 -6.22 -28.33
C GLY A 13 5.99 -4.98 -28.17
N THR A 14 4.89 -5.11 -27.45
CA THR A 14 4.26 -3.95 -26.83
C THR A 14 5.27 -3.49 -25.79
N THR A 15 6.06 -2.49 -26.17
CA THR A 15 6.88 -1.73 -25.25
C THR A 15 5.94 -1.11 -24.23
N TYR A 16 5.71 -1.79 -23.11
CA TYR A 16 5.43 -1.13 -21.85
C TYR A 16 6.71 -0.38 -21.49
N ALA A 17 6.95 0.73 -22.19
CA ALA A 17 7.83 1.76 -21.72
C ALA A 17 7.15 2.29 -20.45
N SER A 18 7.44 1.64 -19.32
CA SER A 18 7.16 2.15 -17.98
C SER A 18 7.96 3.44 -17.82
N SER A 19 7.38 4.53 -18.31
CA SER A 19 7.91 5.89 -18.19
C SER A 19 7.38 6.61 -16.94
N SER A 20 6.90 5.86 -15.94
CA SER A 20 6.27 6.40 -14.73
C SER A 20 7.17 6.37 -13.47
N ASP A 21 8.45 6.02 -13.60
CA ASP A 21 9.43 6.13 -12.50
C ASP A 21 10.18 7.48 -12.51
N SER A 22 9.52 8.55 -12.95
CA SER A 22 10.02 9.91 -12.73
C SER A 22 9.73 10.31 -11.28
N PRO A 23 10.74 10.68 -10.46
CA PRO A 23 10.55 11.10 -9.06
C PRO A 23 9.74 12.40 -8.90
N PHE A 24 9.36 13.04 -10.01
CA PHE A 24 8.87 14.42 -10.05
C PHE A 24 7.57 14.54 -10.85
N GLN A 25 6.62 13.62 -10.68
CA GLN A 25 5.29 13.83 -11.22
C GLN A 25 4.53 14.83 -10.35
N ASN A 26 4.24 16.02 -10.88
CA ASN A 26 3.38 16.99 -10.22
C ASN A 26 1.90 16.70 -10.55
N CYS A 27 1.00 16.97 -9.61
CA CYS A 27 -0.42 17.06 -9.86
C CYS A 27 -0.74 18.29 -10.75
N ASN A 28 -1.91 18.29 -11.37
CA ASN A 28 -2.50 19.46 -12.02
C ASN A 28 -2.56 20.73 -11.12
N CYS A 29 -2.50 20.58 -9.80
CA CYS A 29 -2.43 21.71 -8.88
C CYS A 29 -0.99 22.22 -8.61
N GLY A 30 0.02 21.69 -9.29
CA GLY A 30 1.43 22.05 -9.13
C GLY A 30 2.17 21.32 -8.01
N GLU A 31 1.46 20.69 -7.07
CA GLU A 31 2.06 19.95 -5.96
C GLU A 31 2.62 18.57 -6.37
N PRO A 32 3.68 18.06 -5.74
CA PRO A 32 4.23 16.76 -6.06
C PRO A 32 3.25 15.62 -5.74
N VAL A 33 3.27 14.59 -6.59
CA VAL A 33 2.64 13.30 -6.30
C VAL A 33 3.56 12.52 -5.37
N VAL A 34 3.00 12.04 -4.26
CA VAL A 34 3.73 11.28 -3.23
C VAL A 34 3.14 9.90 -3.07
N MET A 35 3.99 8.94 -2.73
CA MET A 35 3.57 7.60 -2.34
C MET A 35 3.22 7.57 -0.86
N ARG A 36 2.08 6.95 -0.53
CA ARG A 36 1.56 6.79 0.83
C ARG A 36 1.14 5.34 1.02
N ILE A 37 1.10 4.91 2.28
CA ILE A 37 0.59 3.60 2.69
C ILE A 37 -0.79 3.80 3.32
N SER A 38 -1.77 3.01 2.89
CA SER A 38 -3.08 2.98 3.54
C SER A 38 -3.01 2.18 4.85
N TRP A 39 -3.58 2.77 5.89
CA TRP A 39 -3.73 2.16 7.22
C TRP A 39 -5.18 1.82 7.54
N THR A 40 -6.06 1.88 6.55
CA THR A 40 -7.47 1.45 6.71
C THR A 40 -7.52 -0.07 6.81
N SER A 41 -8.41 -0.62 7.64
CA SER A 41 -8.59 -2.07 7.79
C SER A 41 -8.80 -2.78 6.45
N ALA A 42 -9.45 -2.12 5.49
CA ALA A 42 -9.74 -2.62 4.15
C ALA A 42 -8.57 -2.54 3.15
N ASN A 43 -7.49 -1.81 3.44
CA ASN A 43 -6.34 -1.66 2.54
C ASN A 43 -5.01 -1.58 3.31
N LEU A 44 -4.89 -2.28 4.45
CA LEU A 44 -3.72 -2.21 5.32
C LEU A 44 -2.42 -2.49 4.54
N GLY A 45 -1.45 -1.60 4.67
CA GLY A 45 -0.14 -1.77 4.03
C GLY A 45 -0.13 -1.55 2.52
N ARG A 46 -1.27 -1.29 1.88
CA ARG A 46 -1.36 -1.10 0.43
C ARG A 46 -0.89 0.31 0.04
N ARG A 47 0.05 0.41 -0.89
CA ARG A 47 0.58 1.70 -1.35
C ARG A 47 -0.32 2.34 -2.39
N PHE A 48 -0.47 3.66 -2.29
CA PHE A 48 -1.11 4.50 -3.30
C PHE A 48 -0.26 5.74 -3.58
N ARG A 49 -0.38 6.29 -4.79
CA ARG A 49 0.12 7.62 -5.15
C ARG A 49 -1.02 8.61 -5.05
N GLY A 50 -0.73 9.80 -4.56
CA GLY A 50 -1.69 10.90 -4.55
C GLY A 50 -1.01 12.24 -4.36
N CYS A 51 -1.79 13.30 -4.50
CA CYS A 51 -1.32 14.66 -4.23
C CYS A 51 -0.74 14.78 -2.81
N SER A 52 0.43 15.40 -2.67
CA SER A 52 0.97 15.75 -1.35
C SER A 52 0.00 16.63 -0.55
N GLY A 53 -0.69 17.53 -1.25
CA GLY A 53 -1.62 18.52 -0.73
C GLY A 53 -0.93 19.57 0.15
N ILE A 54 -1.42 20.81 0.10
CA ILE A 54 -1.09 21.84 1.11
C ILE A 54 -2.33 22.01 1.99
N LYS A 55 -2.15 21.94 3.32
CA LYS A 55 -3.22 22.22 4.32
C LYS A 55 -4.52 21.42 4.11
N GLY A 56 -4.42 20.19 3.65
CA GLY A 56 -5.59 19.31 3.46
C GLY A 56 -6.38 19.52 2.17
N PHE A 57 -5.92 20.38 1.26
CA PHE A 57 -6.47 20.46 -0.09
C PHE A 57 -5.76 19.47 -1.01
N TYR A 58 -6.48 18.44 -1.46
CA TYR A 58 -5.99 17.45 -2.40
C TYR A 58 -6.67 17.66 -3.75
N CYS A 59 -5.89 17.80 -4.81
CA CYS A 59 -6.39 18.00 -6.18
C CYS A 59 -7.08 16.77 -6.80
N GLY A 60 -7.27 15.69 -6.05
CA GLY A 60 -8.03 14.51 -6.47
C GLY A 60 -7.25 13.40 -7.18
N ILE A 61 -5.94 13.54 -7.44
CA ILE A 61 -5.13 12.42 -7.94
C ILE A 61 -5.02 11.34 -6.86
N PHE A 62 -5.46 10.13 -7.20
CA PHE A 62 -5.37 8.94 -6.39
C PHE A 62 -5.21 7.70 -7.29
N GLU A 63 -4.16 6.92 -7.06
CA GLU A 63 -3.91 5.67 -7.79
C GLU A 63 -3.32 4.61 -6.87
N TRP A 64 -3.87 3.40 -6.89
CA TRP A 64 -3.28 2.26 -6.19
C TRP A 64 -2.02 1.76 -6.90
N ILE A 65 -0.90 1.65 -6.18
CA ILE A 65 0.35 1.07 -6.69
C ILE A 65 0.29 -0.45 -6.58
N ASP A 66 -0.08 -0.93 -5.40
CA ASP A 66 -0.16 -2.36 -5.14
C ASP A 66 -1.56 -2.89 -5.53
N PRO A 67 -1.67 -4.14 -5.99
CA PRO A 67 -2.97 -4.79 -6.16
C PRO A 67 -3.70 -4.92 -4.80
N PRO A 68 -5.01 -5.17 -4.80
CA PRO A 68 -5.72 -5.50 -3.56
C PRO A 68 -5.10 -6.74 -2.92
N MET A 69 -5.00 -6.76 -1.58
CA MET A 69 -4.57 -7.95 -0.86
C MET A 69 -5.56 -9.09 -1.05
N CYS A 70 -5.10 -10.33 -0.87
CA CYS A 70 -6.00 -11.48 -0.97
C CYS A 70 -7.08 -11.43 0.13
N PRO A 71 -8.31 -11.93 -0.14
CA PRO A 71 -9.40 -11.91 0.84
C PRO A 71 -9.01 -12.52 2.19
N ARG A 72 -8.19 -13.58 2.17
CA ARG A 72 -7.72 -14.22 3.40
C ARG A 72 -6.86 -13.30 4.26
N ALA A 73 -5.96 -12.54 3.65
CA ALA A 73 -5.14 -11.57 4.39
C ALA A 73 -5.99 -10.44 4.97
N MET A 74 -7.01 -10.00 4.23
CA MET A 74 -7.98 -8.99 4.69
C MET A 74 -8.77 -9.42 5.92
N GLU A 75 -8.97 -10.71 6.14
CA GLU A 75 -9.61 -11.25 7.35
C GLU A 75 -8.62 -11.48 8.49
N ILE A 76 -7.47 -12.09 8.20
CA ILE A 76 -6.50 -12.50 9.22
C ILE A 76 -5.83 -11.28 9.85
N ILE A 77 -5.30 -10.35 9.04
CA ILE A 77 -4.42 -9.27 9.52
C ILE A 77 -5.14 -8.39 10.55
N PRO A 78 -6.38 -7.90 10.32
CA PRO A 78 -7.09 -7.12 11.33
C PRO A 78 -7.32 -7.89 12.64
N GLY A 79 -7.61 -9.19 12.55
CA GLY A 79 -7.75 -10.05 13.72
C GLY A 79 -6.46 -10.17 14.52
N LEU A 80 -5.32 -10.34 13.85
CA LEU A 80 -4.00 -10.37 14.49
C LEU A 80 -3.66 -9.04 15.18
N LEU A 81 -3.86 -7.92 14.48
CA LEU A 81 -3.61 -6.59 15.03
C LEU A 81 -4.46 -6.33 16.28
N LYS A 82 -5.75 -6.69 16.25
CA LYS A 82 -6.62 -6.57 17.42
C LYS A 82 -6.11 -7.36 18.63
N ARG A 83 -5.61 -8.59 18.41
CA ARG A 83 -5.03 -9.39 19.49
C ARG A 83 -3.75 -8.77 20.03
N ILE A 84 -2.88 -8.26 19.16
CA ILE A 84 -1.65 -7.57 19.56
C ILE A 84 -1.99 -6.34 20.40
N SER A 85 -2.88 -5.46 19.93
CA SER A 85 -3.28 -4.26 20.69
C SER A 85 -3.92 -4.60 22.03
N CYS A 86 -4.68 -5.70 22.11
CA CYS A 86 -5.23 -6.20 23.37
C CYS A 86 -4.12 -6.68 24.33
N SER A 87 -3.15 -7.45 23.82
CA SER A 87 -2.00 -7.90 24.58
C SER A 87 -1.17 -6.73 25.10
N ASP A 88 -0.92 -5.72 24.26
CA ASP A 88 -0.16 -4.52 24.62
C ASP A 88 -0.86 -3.74 25.74
N ALA A 89 -2.19 -3.62 25.67
CA ALA A 89 -2.97 -2.99 26.73
C ALA A 89 -2.86 -3.78 28.06
N LYS A 90 -2.87 -5.11 27.99
CA LYS A 90 -2.71 -5.95 29.19
C LYS A 90 -1.31 -5.86 29.79
N LEU A 91 -0.28 -5.79 28.96
CA LEU A 91 1.11 -5.58 29.41
C LEU A 91 1.25 -4.22 30.10
N LYS A 92 0.66 -3.17 29.52
CA LYS A 92 0.67 -1.83 30.12
C LYS A 92 0.02 -1.83 31.50
N GLU A 93 -1.17 -2.41 31.62
CA GLU A 93 -1.88 -2.55 32.91
C GLU A 93 -1.03 -3.31 33.95
N LEU A 94 -0.44 -4.44 33.57
CA LEU A 94 0.39 -5.22 34.49
C LEU A 94 1.64 -4.45 34.93
N ASN A 95 2.25 -3.69 34.03
CA ASN A 95 3.42 -2.87 34.34
C ASN A 95 3.07 -1.74 35.32
N GLU A 96 1.91 -1.11 35.17
CA GLU A 96 1.40 -0.12 36.11
C GLU A 96 1.13 -0.74 37.49
N GLN A 97 0.59 -1.96 37.54
CA GLN A 97 0.42 -2.71 38.78
C GLN A 97 1.75 -3.03 39.47
N LEU A 98 2.76 -3.46 38.71
CA LEU A 98 4.11 -3.71 39.24
C LEU A 98 4.74 -2.44 39.82
N ALA A 99 4.66 -1.31 39.10
CA ALA A 99 5.17 -0.02 39.60
C ALA A 99 4.49 0.42 40.90
N ASN A 100 3.19 0.14 41.05
CA ASN A 100 2.44 0.42 42.29
C ASN A 100 2.81 -0.52 43.46
N VAL A 101 3.29 -1.73 43.19
CA VAL A 101 3.76 -2.66 44.22
C VAL A 101 5.19 -2.31 44.65
N GLU A 102 6.07 -1.99 43.70
CA GLU A 102 7.46 -1.60 43.97
C GLU A 102 7.58 -0.27 44.71
N SER A 103 6.55 0.58 44.66
CA SER A 103 6.48 1.86 45.38
C SER A 103 5.89 1.75 46.79
N ARG A 104 5.48 0.56 47.24
CA ARG A 104 4.98 0.27 48.59
C ARG A 104 6.04 -0.37 49.46
#